data_AF-A0A5D0R4U1-F1
#
_entry.id   AF-A0A5D0R4U1-F1
#
_cell.length_a   1.000
_cell.length_b   1.000
_cell.length_c   1.000
_cell.angle_alpha   90.00
_cell.angle_beta   90.00
_cell.angle_gamma   90.00
#
_symmetry.space_group_name_H-M   'P 1'
#
loop_
_entity.id
_entity.type
_entity.pdbx_description
1 polymer ?
#
loop_
_entity_poly.entity_id
_entity_poly.type
_entity_poly.pdbx_seq_one_letter_code
_entity_poly.pdbx_strand_id
1 'polypeptide(L)'
;MKNPAKEVVKNMFAAFSSGDADKFVATVSDDTVWIYHGTQIIPKRRFEKKVGVTAFYTIIIEIINFEPLQCIVEGIMVVVIGQEHQKIKRSGRELKQN
;
A
#
# COMPACT_ATOMS: atom_id res chain seq x y z
N MET A 1 20.20 -9.14 11.89
CA MET A 1 20.58 -9.33 10.47
C MET A 1 19.61 -8.54 9.61
N LYS A 2 20.09 -7.73 8.66
CA LYS A 2 19.19 -7.01 7.72
C LYS A 2 18.53 -8.04 6.79
N ASN A 3 17.21 -8.04 6.69
CA ASN A 3 16.50 -8.88 5.71
C ASN A 3 16.23 -8.04 4.44
N PRO A 4 16.72 -8.45 3.26
CA PRO A 4 16.56 -7.68 2.03
C PRO A 4 15.09 -7.41 1.65
N ALA A 5 14.19 -8.38 1.83
CA ALA A 5 12.77 -8.21 1.53
C ALA A 5 12.13 -7.17 2.46
N LYS A 6 12.50 -7.17 3.74
CA LYS A 6 12.05 -6.14 4.70
C LYS A 6 12.47 -4.73 4.27
N GLU A 7 13.70 -4.56 3.78
CA GLU A 7 14.18 -3.25 3.32
C GLU A 7 13.43 -2.78 2.06
N VAL A 8 13.09 -3.69 1.13
CA VAL A 8 12.24 -3.37 -0.04
C VAL A 8 10.89 -2.83 0.41
N VAL A 9 10.22 -3.52 1.34
CA VAL A 9 8.91 -3.07 1.86
C VAL A 9 9.02 -1.75 2.62
N LYS A 10 10.08 -1.55 3.40
CA LYS A 10 10.34 -0.28 4.08
C LYS A 10 10.50 0.88 3.09
N ASN A 11 11.25 0.65 2.00
CA ASN A 11 11.43 1.65 0.95
C ASN A 11 10.10 1.94 0.23
N MET A 12 9.25 0.92 0.02
CA MET A 12 7.92 1.08 -0.56
C MET A 12 7.04 2.00 0.29
N PHE A 13 6.99 1.80 1.62
CA PHE A 13 6.23 2.69 2.50
C PHE A 13 6.82 4.11 2.56
N ALA A 14 8.15 4.25 2.55
CA ALA A 14 8.79 5.57 2.50
C ALA A 14 8.43 6.32 1.20
N ALA A 15 8.44 5.63 0.05
CA ALA A 15 8.00 6.18 -1.22
C ALA A 15 6.52 6.58 -1.18
N PHE A 16 5.66 5.71 -0.63
CA PHE A 16 4.24 5.98 -0.46
C PHE A 16 3.97 7.26 0.35
N SER A 17 4.58 7.39 1.53
CA SER A 17 4.40 8.55 2.40
C SER A 17 4.98 9.85 1.81
N SER A 18 5.90 9.74 0.84
CA SER A 18 6.48 10.91 0.16
C SER A 18 5.62 11.48 -0.97
N GLY A 19 4.53 10.80 -1.35
CA GLY A 19 3.70 11.22 -2.48
C GLY A 19 4.31 10.91 -3.86
N ASP A 20 5.45 10.22 -3.92
CA ASP A 20 6.21 9.94 -5.14
C ASP A 20 5.79 8.59 -5.78
N ALA A 21 4.90 8.67 -6.77
CA ALA A 21 4.37 7.50 -7.48
C ALA A 21 5.47 6.73 -8.22
N ASP A 22 6.44 7.42 -8.81
CA ASP A 22 7.51 6.78 -9.59
C ASP A 22 8.44 5.97 -8.68
N LYS A 23 8.81 6.52 -7.51
CA LYS A 23 9.56 5.78 -6.50
C LYS A 23 8.79 4.58 -5.97
N PHE A 24 7.47 4.70 -5.79
CA PHE A 24 6.64 3.59 -5.34
C PHE A 24 6.59 2.46 -6.38
N VAL A 25 6.39 2.81 -7.65
CA VAL A 25 6.38 1.82 -8.76
C VAL A 25 7.76 1.20 -8.99
N ALA A 26 8.84 1.89 -8.62
CA ALA A 26 10.19 1.35 -8.70
C ALA A 26 10.48 0.26 -7.64
N THR A 27 9.67 0.12 -6.58
CA THR A 27 9.90 -0.90 -5.54
C THR A 27 9.34 -2.28 -5.87
N VAL A 28 8.69 -2.43 -7.03
CA VAL A 28 8.03 -3.68 -7.44
C VAL A 28 8.65 -4.24 -8.73
N SER A 29 8.51 -5.55 -8.92
CA SER A 29 8.92 -6.22 -10.16
C SER A 29 8.00 -5.85 -11.34
N ASP A 30 8.49 -6.05 -12.56
CA ASP A 30 7.72 -5.76 -13.79
C ASP A 30 6.49 -6.66 -13.96
N ASP A 31 6.52 -7.87 -13.38
CA ASP A 31 5.48 -8.90 -13.41
C ASP A 31 4.62 -8.93 -12.13
N THR A 32 4.71 -7.91 -11.28
CA THR A 32 4.02 -7.85 -9.99
C THR A 32 2.50 -8.01 -10.13
N VAL A 33 1.88 -8.65 -9.13
CA VAL A 33 0.42 -8.82 -9.03
C VAL A 33 -0.03 -8.35 -7.66
N TRP A 34 -0.95 -7.39 -7.66
CA TRP A 34 -1.53 -6.81 -6.45
C TRP A 34 -2.99 -7.18 -6.37
N ILE A 35 -3.39 -7.73 -5.23
CA ILE A 35 -4.76 -8.13 -4.96
C ILE A 35 -5.28 -7.24 -3.84
N TYR A 36 -6.22 -6.37 -4.18
CA TYR A 36 -6.97 -5.60 -3.21
C TYR A 36 -8.28 -6.33 -2.91
N HIS A 37 -8.46 -6.76 -1.67
CA HIS A 37 -9.63 -7.55 -1.26
C HIS A 37 -10.91 -6.72 -1.12
N GLY A 38 -10.81 -5.38 -1.24
CA GLY A 38 -11.95 -4.49 -1.12
C GLY A 38 -12.24 -4.09 0.32
N THR A 39 -12.95 -2.98 0.45
CA THR A 39 -13.66 -2.58 1.67
C THR A 39 -15.16 -2.53 1.35
N GLN A 40 -15.99 -2.07 2.29
CA GLN A 40 -17.39 -1.79 1.99
C GLN A 40 -17.56 -0.65 0.97
N ILE A 41 -16.54 0.20 0.79
CA ILE A 41 -16.59 1.40 -0.06
C ILE A 41 -15.86 1.16 -1.39
N ILE A 42 -14.70 0.49 -1.37
CA ILE A 42 -13.87 0.27 -2.56
C ILE A 42 -13.96 -1.21 -2.94
N PRO A 43 -14.39 -1.57 -4.16
CA PRO A 43 -14.56 -2.95 -4.55
C PRO A 43 -13.22 -3.69 -4.67
N LYS A 44 -13.27 -5.02 -4.51
CA LYS A 44 -12.12 -5.89 -4.77
C LYS A 44 -11.59 -5.68 -6.19
N ARG A 45 -10.26 -5.68 -6.34
CA ARG A 45 -9.61 -5.47 -7.64
C ARG A 45 -8.25 -6.15 -7.68
N ARG A 46 -7.84 -6.52 -8.89
CA ARG A 46 -6.50 -7.03 -9.19
C ARG A 46 -5.78 -6.02 -10.08
N PHE A 47 -4.53 -5.73 -9.76
CA PHE A 47 -3.67 -4.83 -10.52
C PHE A 47 -2.41 -5.58 -10.92
N GLU A 48 -2.05 -5.51 -12.20
CA GLU A 48 -0.95 -6.29 -12.75
C GLU A 48 0.09 -5.37 -13.38
N LYS A 49 1.36 -5.79 -13.25
CA LYS A 49 2.53 -5.06 -13.74
C LYS A 49 2.63 -3.66 -13.14
N LYS A 50 3.66 -2.93 -13.53
CA LYS A 50 3.89 -1.55 -13.06
C LYS A 50 2.70 -0.61 -13.35
N VAL A 51 2.05 -0.74 -14.51
CA VAL A 51 0.87 0.07 -14.86
C VAL A 51 -0.29 -0.14 -13.89
N GLY A 52 -0.50 -1.38 -13.41
CA GLY A 52 -1.49 -1.69 -12.40
C GLY A 52 -1.14 -1.06 -11.05
N VAL A 53 0.13 -1.09 -10.65
CA VAL A 53 0.59 -0.49 -9.41
C VAL A 53 0.45 1.03 -9.44
N THR A 54 0.73 1.70 -10.57
CA THR A 54 0.44 3.12 -10.76
C THR A 54 -1.04 3.41 -10.56
N ALA A 55 -1.93 2.61 -11.18
CA ALA A 55 -3.37 2.79 -11.03
C ALA A 55 -3.85 2.57 -9.59
N PHE A 56 -3.29 1.58 -8.88
CA PHE A 56 -3.56 1.37 -7.46
C PHE A 56 -3.14 2.58 -6.63
N TYR A 57 -1.91 3.06 -6.81
CA TYR A 57 -1.38 4.20 -6.08
C TYR A 57 -2.25 5.45 -6.22
N THR A 58 -2.66 5.79 -7.45
CA THR A 58 -3.52 6.96 -7.71
C THR A 58 -4.86 6.87 -7.00
N ILE A 59 -5.41 5.65 -6.84
CA ILE A 59 -6.68 5.44 -6.10
C ILE A 59 -6.47 5.71 -4.61
N ILE A 60 -5.39 5.22 -4.02
CA ILE A 60 -5.25 5.15 -2.57
C ILE A 60 -4.56 6.36 -1.94
N ILE A 61 -3.68 7.07 -2.66
CA ILE A 61 -2.80 8.10 -2.06
C ILE A 61 -3.56 9.26 -1.41
N GLU A 62 -4.73 9.61 -1.94
CA GLU A 62 -5.55 10.70 -1.39
C GLU A 62 -6.57 10.22 -0.34
N ILE A 63 -6.81 8.92 -0.27
CA ILE A 63 -7.91 8.32 0.49
C ILE A 63 -7.38 7.64 1.74
N ILE A 64 -6.17 7.08 1.68
CA ILE A 64 -5.64 6.16 2.68
C ILE A 64 -4.36 6.73 3.25
N ASN A 65 -4.33 6.90 4.57
CA ASN A 65 -3.09 6.93 5.32
C ASN A 65 -2.94 5.59 6.06
N PHE A 66 -1.78 4.94 5.96
CA PHE A 66 -1.55 3.65 6.60
C PHE A 66 -0.38 3.76 7.58
N GLU A 67 -0.62 3.37 8.82
CA GLU A 67 0.39 3.34 9.87
C GLU A 67 0.85 1.88 10.12
N PRO A 68 2.08 1.50 9.72
CA PRO A 68 2.61 0.17 9.99
C PRO A 68 2.87 -0.03 11.49
N LEU A 69 2.27 -1.06 12.09
CA LEU A 69 2.43 -1.40 13.51
C LEU A 69 3.34 -2.60 13.72
N GLN A 70 3.26 -3.60 12.84
CA GLN A 70 4.03 -4.83 12.94
C GLN A 70 4.52 -5.26 11.56
N CYS A 71 5.75 -5.76 11.51
CA CYS A 71 6.35 -6.35 10.32
C CYS A 71 6.87 -7.75 10.66
N ILE A 72 6.23 -8.77 10.07
CA ILE A 72 6.58 -10.17 10.23
C ILE A 72 7.32 -10.60 8.97
N VAL A 73 8.45 -11.30 9.14
CA VAL A 73 9.33 -11.68 8.04
C VAL A 73 9.65 -13.16 8.12
N GLU A 74 9.40 -13.88 7.04
CA GLU A 74 9.68 -15.30 6.90
C GLU A 74 10.28 -15.56 5.50
N GLY A 75 11.59 -15.79 5.45
CA GLY A 75 12.32 -15.90 4.19
C GLY A 75 12.20 -14.62 3.35
N ILE A 76 11.53 -14.73 2.20
CA ILE A 76 11.24 -13.62 1.27
C ILE A 76 9.84 -13.02 1.50
N MET A 77 9.02 -13.62 2.36
CA MET A 77 7.70 -13.14 2.69
C MET A 77 7.79 -12.03 3.74
N VAL A 78 7.07 -10.94 3.47
CA VAL A 78 6.90 -9.83 4.42
C VAL A 78 5.42 -9.56 4.58
N VAL A 79 4.93 -9.65 5.82
CA VAL A 79 3.57 -9.27 6.19
C VAL A 79 3.65 -8.01 7.03
N VAL A 80 2.88 -6.99 6.64
CA VAL A 80 2.77 -5.75 7.39
C VAL A 80 1.36 -5.61 7.92
N ILE A 81 1.24 -5.52 9.24
CA ILE A 81 -0.01 -5.28 9.95
C ILE A 81 0.03 -3.82 10.40
N GLY A 82 -1.05 -3.10 10.16
CA GLY A 82 -1.14 -1.68 10.47
C GLY A 82 -2.56 -1.19 10.53
N GLN A 83 -2.70 0.10 10.82
CA GLN A 83 -3.99 0.79 10.88
C GLN A 83 -4.17 1.65 9.65
N GLU A 84 -5.36 1.55 9.06
CA GLU A 84 -5.77 2.35 7.91
C GLU A 84 -6.65 3.51 8.37
N HIS A 85 -6.24 4.75 8.08
CA HIS A 85 -7.02 5.96 8.29
C HIS A 85 -7.54 6.44 6.94
N GLN A 86 -8.85 6.27 6.70
CA GLN A 86 -9.50 6.70 5.48
C GLN A 86 -9.98 8.14 5.58
N LYS A 87 -9.44 9.04 4.74
CA LYS A 87 -9.97 10.39 4.54
C LYS A 87 -11.04 10.37 3.45
N ILE A 88 -12.31 10.43 3.86
CA ILE A 88 -13.43 10.50 2.92
C ILE A 88 -13.64 11.96 2.49
N LYS A 89 -13.11 12.34 1.32
CA LYS A 89 -13.26 13.70 0.75
C LYS A 89 -14.71 14.09 0.39
N ARG A 90 -15.70 13.18 0.42
CA ARG A 90 -17.06 13.50 -0.03
C ARG A 90 -18.01 14.08 1.04
N SER A 91 -17.62 14.14 2.32
CA SER A 91 -18.53 14.65 3.37
C SER A 91 -17.88 15.29 4.60
N GLY A 92 -16.54 15.38 4.68
CA GLY A 92 -15.86 15.92 5.87
C GLY A 92 -16.04 15.06 7.13
N ARG A 93 -16.54 13.83 7.01
CA ARG A 93 -16.66 12.87 8.11
C ARG A 93 -15.48 11.90 8.06
N GLU A 94 -14.61 11.96 9.07
CA GLU A 94 -13.64 10.91 9.35
C GLU A 94 -14.41 9.66 9.81
N LEU A 95 -14.24 8.53 9.10
CA LEU A 95 -14.66 7.23 9.60
C LEU A 95 -13.44 6.55 10.22
N LYS A 96 -13.44 6.42 11.55
CA LYS A 96 -12.53 5.51 12.25
C LYS A 96 -13.11 4.10 12.14
N GLN A 97 -12.38 3.17 11.55
CA GLN A 97 -12.67 1.75 11.71
C GLN A 97 -12.16 1.32 13.09
N ASN A 98 -13.10 0.92 13.95
CA ASN A 98 -12.84 0.27 15.24
C ASN A 98 -12.71 -1.24 15.05
#